data_AF-A0AAW6FQN1-F1
#
_entry.id   AF-A0AAW6FQN1-F1
#
_cell.length_a   1.000
_cell.length_b   1.000
_cell.length_c   1.000
_cell.angle_alpha   90.00
_cell.angle_beta   90.00
_cell.angle_gamma   90.00
#
_symmetry.space_group_name_H-M   'P 1'
#
loop_
_entity.id
_entity.type
_entity.pdbx_description
1 polymer ?
#
loop_
_entity_poly.entity_id
_entity_poly.type
_entity_poly.pdbx_seq_one_letter_code
_entity_poly.pdbx_strand_id
1 'polypeptide(L)'
;MNKTICELFAGVGGFRLGFERADSGWKTTWFSQWEPGARTQWANQCYVQHFGDSPDINGEFHTCEDISTVDKNAIPDHTLLVGGFPCQDYSVAQSLSSSKGIEGKKGVLWWQIRDTIEAKRPAFCIFENVDRLLKSPAKQRGRDFGIILSCLNTLGYSAEWRVINAAEYGAAQRRRRVFIFAYRNDTVYADSVKEMDELSLINSDGFMAKSFPIEQVENCFEGTLMNDLLEMTDKFSFDFKSAGLMRNGKIYTNNVVPVMETPILLGDILQSNVDESFYITNEKMSKWTYLKGAKKINRVSKTGHEYVFSEGPIAFPDSWDKPGRTMLTSESTLNRSTHVVSDPGTGRLRTLTPIEAERLQGFDDDWTNSGMPNRMRFFCMGNALVVPMITRMAKVLDKIIDKEQ
;
A
#
# COMPACT_ATOMS: atom_id res chain seq x y z
N MET A 1 4.63 -24.69 9.39
CA MET A 1 5.64 -23.64 9.08
C MET A 1 5.79 -22.62 10.22
N ASN A 2 6.96 -21.96 10.38
CA ASN A 2 7.14 -20.89 11.38
C ASN A 2 6.45 -19.59 10.93
N LYS A 3 5.88 -18.81 11.85
CA LYS A 3 5.23 -17.51 11.56
C LYS A 3 6.25 -16.37 11.51
N THR A 4 7.11 -16.35 10.49
CA THR A 4 8.18 -15.34 10.32
C THR A 4 7.93 -14.41 9.14
N ILE A 5 8.27 -13.12 9.30
CA ILE A 5 8.02 -12.05 8.32
C ILE A 5 9.31 -11.34 7.94
N CYS A 6 9.48 -11.06 6.65
CA CYS A 6 10.38 -10.05 6.12
C CYS A 6 9.56 -8.86 5.59
N GLU A 7 9.82 -7.65 6.07
CA GLU A 7 9.09 -6.43 5.69
C GLU A 7 9.95 -5.47 4.86
N LEU A 8 9.71 -5.42 3.56
CA LEU A 8 10.36 -4.47 2.65
C LEU A 8 9.58 -3.16 2.59
N PHE A 9 10.29 -2.03 2.50
CA PHE A 9 9.69 -0.69 2.46
C PHE A 9 8.79 -0.43 3.68
N ALA A 10 9.32 -0.74 4.87
CA ALA A 10 8.55 -0.87 6.10
C ALA A 10 7.86 0.44 6.54
N GLY A 11 8.36 1.59 6.11
CA GLY A 11 7.92 2.89 6.56
C GLY A 11 8.05 2.98 8.09
N VAL A 12 6.94 3.27 8.76
CA VAL A 12 6.86 3.29 10.24
C VAL A 12 6.27 1.99 10.82
N GLY A 13 6.27 0.90 10.04
CA GLY A 13 5.94 -0.46 10.49
C GLY A 13 4.46 -0.83 10.41
N GLY A 14 3.76 -0.34 9.38
CA GLY A 14 2.33 -0.60 9.21
C GLY A 14 1.99 -2.09 8.98
N PHE A 15 2.85 -2.85 8.29
CA PHE A 15 2.62 -4.29 8.17
C PHE A 15 2.90 -4.99 9.49
N ARG A 16 4.09 -4.77 10.08
CA ARG A 16 4.46 -5.40 11.36
C ARG A 16 3.44 -5.16 12.46
N LEU A 17 3.04 -3.91 12.67
CA LEU A 17 2.03 -3.57 13.68
C LEU A 17 0.70 -4.31 13.43
N GLY A 18 0.28 -4.43 12.17
CA GLY A 18 -0.94 -5.16 11.83
C GLY A 18 -0.85 -6.65 12.14
N PHE A 19 0.29 -7.29 11.89
CA PHE A 19 0.52 -8.69 12.21
C PHE A 19 0.69 -8.93 13.72
N GLU A 20 1.40 -8.05 14.44
CA GLU A 20 1.52 -8.14 15.90
C GLU A 20 0.16 -7.97 16.60
N ARG A 21 -0.71 -7.08 16.09
CA ARG A 21 -2.10 -6.91 16.59
C ARG A 21 -3.03 -8.08 16.33
N ALA A 22 -2.67 -9.00 15.43
CA ALA A 22 -3.41 -10.25 15.30
C ALA A 22 -3.17 -11.18 16.51
N ASP A 23 -2.12 -10.91 17.30
CA ASP A 23 -1.77 -11.60 18.55
C ASP A 23 -1.69 -13.13 18.40
N SER A 24 -1.07 -13.57 17.30
CA SER A 24 -1.05 -14.98 16.88
C SER A 24 0.36 -15.55 16.70
N GLY A 25 1.37 -14.85 17.23
CA GLY A 25 2.76 -15.31 17.31
C GLY A 25 3.62 -15.02 16.08
N TRP A 26 3.21 -14.11 15.19
CA TRP A 26 4.07 -13.64 14.10
C TRP A 26 5.28 -12.89 14.61
N LYS A 27 6.45 -13.16 14.01
CA LYS A 27 7.70 -12.49 14.32
C LYS A 27 8.33 -11.93 13.05
N THR A 28 8.49 -10.62 12.98
CA THR A 28 9.32 -10.00 11.95
C THR A 28 10.80 -10.28 12.23
N THR A 29 11.46 -11.00 11.32
CA THR A 29 12.87 -11.39 11.45
C THR A 29 13.81 -10.40 10.79
N TRP A 30 13.34 -9.67 9.78
CA TRP A 30 14.12 -8.64 9.09
C TRP A 30 13.21 -7.60 8.44
N PHE A 31 13.71 -6.38 8.28
CA PHE A 31 13.01 -5.32 7.56
C PHE A 31 13.98 -4.45 6.76
N SER A 32 13.45 -3.74 5.77
CA SER A 32 14.18 -2.70 5.03
C SER A 32 13.36 -1.42 4.99
N GLN A 33 13.97 -0.32 5.42
CA GLN A 33 13.42 1.02 5.30
C GLN A 33 14.55 2.03 5.10
N TRP A 34 14.58 2.63 3.91
CA TRP A 34 15.52 3.69 3.56
C TRP A 34 14.80 4.82 2.83
N GLU A 35 15.18 6.06 3.14
CA GLU A 35 14.67 7.31 2.59
C GLU A 35 15.78 7.96 1.72
N PRO A 36 15.77 7.73 0.40
CA PRO A 36 16.84 8.17 -0.49
C PRO A 36 17.09 9.68 -0.41
N GLY A 37 18.34 10.08 -0.21
CA GLY A 37 18.76 11.49 -0.15
C GLY A 37 18.31 12.24 1.10
N ALA A 38 17.64 11.59 2.06
CA ALA A 38 17.28 12.20 3.32
C ALA A 38 18.47 12.21 4.30
N ARG A 39 18.75 13.39 4.89
CA ARG A 39 19.80 13.53 5.91
C ARG A 39 19.49 12.73 7.18
N THR A 40 18.21 12.66 7.55
CA THR A 40 17.72 11.91 8.71
C THR A 40 16.70 10.91 8.23
N GLN A 41 16.86 9.66 8.66
CA GLN A 41 16.03 8.51 8.28
C GLN A 41 14.88 8.36 9.29
N TRP A 42 13.94 9.31 9.27
CA TRP A 42 12.86 9.43 10.26
C TRP A 42 11.98 8.18 10.35
N ALA A 43 11.64 7.59 9.21
CA ALA A 43 10.80 6.39 9.18
C ALA A 43 11.53 5.18 9.79
N ASN A 44 12.79 4.97 9.40
CA ASN A 44 13.63 3.91 9.97
C ASN A 44 13.83 4.09 11.49
N GLN A 45 14.18 5.31 11.92
CA GLN A 45 14.37 5.61 13.35
C GLN A 45 13.09 5.37 14.16
N CYS A 46 11.93 5.79 13.64
CA CYS A 46 10.64 5.49 14.25
C CYS A 46 10.40 3.99 14.36
N TYR A 47 10.69 3.22 13.31
CA TYR A 47 10.56 1.76 13.31
C TYR A 47 11.45 1.13 14.38
N VAL A 48 12.76 1.45 14.37
CA VAL A 48 13.75 0.91 15.31
C VAL A 48 13.41 1.26 16.76
N GLN A 49 12.86 2.45 17.03
CA GLN A 49 12.43 2.83 18.37
C GLN A 49 11.34 1.92 18.95
N HIS A 50 10.38 1.49 18.12
CA HIS A 50 9.31 0.59 18.56
C HIS A 50 9.77 -0.86 18.64
N PHE A 51 10.62 -1.26 17.70
CA PHE A 51 10.77 -2.67 17.36
C PHE A 51 12.18 -3.23 17.51
N GLY A 52 13.17 -2.36 17.74
CA GLY A 52 14.58 -2.69 17.62
C GLY A 52 15.02 -2.80 16.16
N ASP A 53 16.33 -2.76 15.96
CA ASP A 53 16.95 -3.08 14.68
C ASP A 53 17.09 -4.60 14.52
N SER A 54 17.25 -5.08 13.28
CA SER A 54 17.36 -6.51 12.99
C SER A 54 18.60 -6.82 12.14
N PRO A 55 19.51 -7.68 12.63
CA PRO A 55 20.65 -8.09 11.82
C PRO A 55 20.22 -9.05 10.71
N ASP A 56 21.03 -9.15 9.67
CA ASP A 56 20.98 -10.21 8.69
C ASP A 56 21.52 -11.55 9.27
N ILE A 57 21.65 -12.61 8.45
CA ILE A 57 22.18 -13.90 8.94
C ILE A 57 23.66 -13.87 9.35
N ASN A 58 24.41 -12.84 8.94
CA ASN A 58 25.83 -12.65 9.28
C ASN A 58 26.00 -11.80 10.55
N GLY A 59 24.92 -11.25 11.10
CA GLY A 59 24.97 -10.35 12.25
C GLY A 59 25.14 -8.87 11.88
N GLU A 60 25.00 -8.52 10.59
CA GLU A 60 25.21 -7.16 10.08
C GLU A 60 23.87 -6.41 9.91
N PHE A 61 23.86 -5.10 10.17
CA PHE A 61 22.64 -4.29 10.17
C PHE A 61 22.51 -3.46 8.89
N HIS A 62 21.76 -4.00 7.92
CA HIS A 62 21.51 -3.38 6.62
C HIS A 62 20.07 -2.85 6.44
N THR A 63 19.32 -2.70 7.54
CA THR A 63 17.88 -2.35 7.50
C THR A 63 17.62 -0.91 7.04
N CYS A 64 18.63 -0.03 7.12
CA CYS A 64 18.57 1.38 6.74
C CYS A 64 19.39 1.71 5.47
N GLU A 65 19.56 0.75 4.57
CA GLU A 65 20.32 0.91 3.33
C GLU A 65 19.44 0.81 2.07
N ASP A 66 19.98 1.23 0.93
CA ASP A 66 19.32 1.01 -0.36
C ASP A 66 19.16 -0.50 -0.57
N ILE A 67 17.91 -0.96 -0.63
CA ILE A 67 17.63 -2.39 -0.84
C ILE A 67 18.30 -2.93 -2.11
N SER A 68 18.63 -2.11 -3.11
CA SER A 68 19.35 -2.57 -4.30
C SER A 68 20.81 -2.97 -4.06
N THR A 69 21.42 -2.56 -2.94
CA THR A 69 22.79 -2.92 -2.58
C THR A 69 22.89 -4.07 -1.58
N VAL A 70 21.78 -4.41 -0.91
CA VAL A 70 21.73 -5.50 0.08
C VAL A 70 21.84 -6.86 -0.60
N ASP A 71 22.69 -7.75 -0.09
CA ASP A 71 22.73 -9.16 -0.52
C ASP A 71 21.44 -9.87 -0.09
N LYS A 72 20.66 -10.30 -1.08
CA LYS A 72 19.38 -10.97 -0.87
C LYS A 72 19.53 -12.31 -0.19
N ASN A 73 20.68 -12.98 -0.31
CA ASN A 73 20.94 -14.25 0.36
C ASN A 73 21.19 -14.08 1.85
N ALA A 74 21.68 -12.91 2.28
CA ALA A 74 21.95 -12.60 3.67
C ALA A 74 20.68 -12.29 4.48
N ILE A 75 19.56 -11.94 3.82
CA ILE A 75 18.27 -11.73 4.48
C ILE A 75 17.84 -13.03 5.20
N PRO A 76 17.41 -13.03 6.46
CA PRO A 76 16.91 -14.22 7.14
C PRO A 76 15.75 -14.90 6.40
N ASP A 77 15.73 -16.23 6.42
CA ASP A 77 14.63 -16.99 5.83
C ASP A 77 13.31 -16.68 6.54
N HIS A 78 12.24 -16.59 5.75
CA HIS A 78 10.94 -16.14 6.23
C HIS A 78 9.81 -16.82 5.46
N THR A 79 8.70 -17.03 6.16
CA THR A 79 7.50 -17.64 5.57
C THR A 79 6.71 -16.61 4.76
N LEU A 80 6.66 -15.37 5.24
CA LEU A 80 5.90 -14.29 4.63
C LEU A 80 6.82 -13.12 4.24
N LEU A 81 6.77 -12.71 2.98
CA LEU A 81 7.37 -11.46 2.51
C LEU A 81 6.28 -10.40 2.34
N VAL A 82 6.43 -9.23 2.97
CA VAL A 82 5.49 -8.13 2.81
C VAL A 82 6.17 -6.87 2.29
N GLY A 83 5.41 -5.99 1.62
CA GLY A 83 5.94 -4.67 1.28
C GLY A 83 4.96 -3.71 0.57
N GLY A 84 4.97 -2.46 1.02
CA GLY A 84 4.23 -1.34 0.41
C GLY A 84 5.17 -0.54 -0.47
N PHE A 85 5.33 -0.97 -1.72
CA PHE A 85 6.41 -0.47 -2.57
C PHE A 85 5.99 0.76 -3.39
N PRO A 86 6.91 1.72 -3.65
CA PRO A 86 6.55 2.97 -4.30
C PRO A 86 5.92 2.80 -5.69
N CYS A 87 4.81 3.49 -5.96
CA CYS A 87 4.16 3.56 -7.26
C CYS A 87 5.01 4.39 -8.25
N GLN A 88 5.88 3.77 -9.03
CA GLN A 88 6.65 4.43 -10.11
C GLN A 88 6.65 3.56 -11.37
N ASP A 89 6.73 4.19 -12.55
CA ASP A 89 6.67 3.51 -13.86
C ASP A 89 7.73 2.39 -13.96
N TYR A 90 7.32 1.21 -14.40
CA TYR A 90 8.19 0.04 -14.54
C TYR A 90 8.83 0.10 -15.93
N SER A 91 10.15 0.15 -15.97
CA SER A 91 10.92 0.07 -17.23
C SER A 91 11.81 -1.16 -17.19
N VAL A 92 11.57 -2.09 -18.10
CA VAL A 92 12.34 -3.35 -18.22
C VAL A 92 13.63 -3.15 -19.04
N ALA A 93 13.70 -2.07 -19.84
CA ALA A 93 14.67 -1.89 -20.93
C ALA A 93 16.14 -1.67 -20.52
N GLN A 94 16.52 -1.76 -19.23
CA GLN A 94 17.93 -1.62 -18.83
C GLN A 94 18.49 -2.74 -17.95
N SER A 95 17.69 -3.71 -17.47
CA SER A 95 18.24 -4.72 -16.54
C SER A 95 19.18 -5.75 -17.21
N LEU A 96 19.17 -5.86 -18.55
CA LEU A 96 20.01 -6.80 -19.28
C LEU A 96 21.34 -6.23 -19.80
N SER A 97 21.57 -4.90 -19.78
CA SER A 97 22.75 -4.30 -20.42
C SER A 97 23.60 -3.36 -19.57
N SER A 98 23.25 -3.10 -18.30
CA SER A 98 24.08 -2.24 -17.43
C SER A 98 24.33 -2.85 -16.05
N SER A 99 25.24 -3.81 -16.00
CA SER A 99 25.87 -4.31 -14.76
C SER A 99 26.98 -3.38 -14.25
N LYS A 100 26.82 -2.05 -14.37
CA LYS A 100 27.72 -1.06 -13.77
C LYS A 100 26.97 0.22 -13.42
N GLY A 101 26.88 0.46 -12.11
CA GLY A 101 26.57 1.71 -11.40
C GLY A 101 25.82 2.80 -12.16
N ILE A 102 24.52 2.95 -11.85
CA ILE A 102 23.80 4.20 -12.09
C ILE A 102 22.88 4.45 -10.89
N GLU A 103 23.12 5.56 -10.20
CA GLU A 103 22.23 6.15 -9.19
C GLU A 103 20.80 6.32 -9.73
N GLY A 104 19.82 5.81 -8.97
CA GLY A 104 18.44 6.27 -8.96
C GLY A 104 17.70 6.27 -10.30
N LYS A 105 17.21 5.10 -10.74
CA LYS A 105 16.13 5.04 -11.74
C LYS A 105 14.83 4.49 -11.14
N LYS A 106 13.79 5.30 -11.30
CA LYS A 106 12.39 5.06 -10.89
C LYS A 106 11.83 3.90 -11.72
N GLY A 107 11.35 2.85 -11.06
CA GLY A 107 10.93 1.56 -11.67
C GLY A 107 11.75 0.33 -11.22
N VAL A 108 12.81 0.54 -10.42
CA VAL A 108 13.76 -0.51 -10.00
C VAL A 108 13.31 -1.35 -8.79
N LEU A 109 12.42 -0.83 -7.94
CA LEU A 109 12.15 -1.42 -6.63
C LEU A 109 11.34 -2.73 -6.68
N TRP A 110 10.49 -2.93 -7.70
CA TRP A 110 9.85 -4.22 -7.90
C TRP A 110 10.85 -5.33 -8.23
N TRP A 111 11.91 -5.01 -8.99
CA TRP A 111 12.96 -5.99 -9.24
C TRP A 111 13.66 -6.40 -7.95
N GLN A 112 13.79 -5.50 -6.98
CA GLN A 112 14.34 -5.85 -5.66
C GLN A 112 13.40 -6.77 -4.87
N ILE A 113 12.08 -6.60 -5.00
CA ILE A 113 11.11 -7.56 -4.47
C ILE A 113 11.27 -8.92 -5.16
N ARG A 114 11.29 -8.94 -6.50
CA ARG A 114 11.49 -10.17 -7.29
C ARG A 114 12.76 -10.91 -6.87
N ASP A 115 13.88 -10.21 -6.79
CA ASP A 115 15.18 -10.78 -6.43
C ASP A 115 15.16 -11.32 -4.99
N THR A 116 14.42 -10.68 -4.08
CA THR A 116 14.17 -11.21 -2.73
C THR A 116 13.36 -12.50 -2.78
N ILE A 117 12.27 -12.54 -3.56
CA ILE A 117 11.44 -13.76 -3.73
C ILE A 117 12.26 -14.90 -4.36
N GLU A 118 13.12 -14.59 -5.31
CA GLU A 118 13.99 -15.56 -5.97
C GLU A 118 15.00 -16.16 -4.99
N ALA A 119 15.70 -15.32 -4.21
CA ALA A 119 16.69 -15.78 -3.25
C ALA A 119 16.07 -16.49 -2.04
N LYS A 120 14.93 -16.01 -1.52
CA LYS A 120 14.36 -16.47 -0.24
C LYS A 120 13.19 -17.43 -0.36
N ARG A 121 12.57 -17.49 -1.55
CA ARG A 121 11.48 -18.42 -1.87
C ARG A 121 10.38 -18.48 -0.78
N PRO A 122 9.88 -17.34 -0.25
CA PRO A 122 8.89 -17.35 0.84
C PRO A 122 7.64 -18.14 0.44
N ALA A 123 6.96 -18.79 1.39
CA ALA A 123 5.74 -19.53 1.06
C ALA A 123 4.62 -18.59 0.61
N PHE A 124 4.57 -17.38 1.18
CA PHE A 124 3.54 -16.38 0.93
C PHE A 124 4.15 -14.98 0.78
N CYS A 125 3.47 -14.13 0.01
CA CYS A 125 3.78 -12.71 -0.10
C CYS A 125 2.52 -11.85 0.01
N ILE A 126 2.61 -10.67 0.64
CA ILE A 126 1.55 -9.65 0.61
C ILE A 126 2.14 -8.31 0.22
N PHE A 127 1.72 -7.78 -0.92
CA PHE A 127 2.15 -6.47 -1.39
C PHE A 127 1.00 -5.47 -1.42
N GLU A 128 1.33 -4.20 -1.24
CA GLU A 128 0.40 -3.09 -1.35
C GLU A 128 0.89 -2.06 -2.36
N ASN A 129 -0.05 -1.47 -3.09
CA ASN A 129 0.20 -0.32 -3.95
C ASN A 129 -1.09 0.51 -4.18
N VAL A 130 -0.97 1.65 -4.86
CA VAL A 130 -2.15 2.40 -5.32
C VAL A 130 -2.91 1.63 -6.39
N ASP A 131 -4.24 1.76 -6.42
CA ASP A 131 -5.12 1.04 -7.35
C ASP A 131 -4.84 1.32 -8.83
N ARG A 132 -4.22 2.47 -9.13
CA ARG A 132 -3.75 2.84 -10.48
C ARG A 132 -2.77 1.82 -11.06
N LEU A 133 -2.06 1.04 -10.24
CA LEU A 133 -1.13 0.00 -10.69
C LEU A 133 -1.78 -0.93 -11.73
N LEU A 134 -3.04 -1.32 -11.51
CA LEU A 134 -3.81 -2.20 -12.40
C LEU A 134 -3.97 -1.64 -13.83
N LYS A 135 -3.80 -0.33 -14.00
CA LYS A 135 -3.97 0.39 -15.27
C LYS A 135 -2.65 0.92 -15.82
N SER A 136 -1.54 0.69 -15.12
CA SER A 136 -0.24 1.26 -15.44
C SER A 136 0.47 0.49 -16.57
N PRO A 137 1.24 1.19 -17.44
CA PRO A 137 1.34 2.64 -17.57
C PRO A 137 0.18 3.22 -18.41
N ALA A 138 0.03 4.55 -18.38
CA ALA A 138 -1.02 5.23 -19.13
C ALA A 138 -0.99 4.98 -20.66
N LYS A 139 0.19 4.66 -21.22
CA LYS A 139 0.37 4.40 -22.67
C LYS A 139 0.05 2.94 -23.06
N GLN A 140 0.02 2.02 -22.11
CA GLN A 140 -0.14 0.58 -22.37
C GLN A 140 -0.82 -0.07 -21.17
N ARG A 141 -2.15 0.03 -21.13
CA ARG A 141 -2.94 -0.27 -19.95
C ARG A 141 -2.68 -1.69 -19.42
N GLY A 142 -2.36 -1.77 -18.13
CA GLY A 142 -2.22 -3.02 -17.39
C GLY A 142 -0.88 -3.73 -17.57
N ARG A 143 0.02 -3.25 -18.44
CA ARG A 143 1.33 -3.87 -18.67
C ARG A 143 2.12 -4.05 -17.38
N ASP A 144 2.25 -3.01 -16.56
CA ASP A 144 3.10 -3.05 -15.38
C ASP A 144 2.62 -4.07 -14.34
N PHE A 145 1.30 -4.17 -14.16
CA PHE A 145 0.72 -5.20 -13.32
C PHE A 145 0.83 -6.60 -13.94
N GLY A 146 0.70 -6.71 -15.26
CA GLY A 146 0.98 -7.95 -15.99
C GLY A 146 2.42 -8.43 -15.79
N ILE A 147 3.41 -7.52 -15.81
CA ILE A 147 4.82 -7.83 -15.53
C ILE A 147 4.99 -8.40 -14.11
N ILE A 148 4.36 -7.77 -13.11
CA ILE A 148 4.36 -8.27 -11.72
C ILE A 148 3.85 -9.72 -11.66
N LEU A 149 2.69 -9.98 -12.26
CA LEU A 149 2.09 -11.32 -12.27
C LEU A 149 2.94 -12.32 -13.06
N SER A 150 3.55 -11.91 -14.17
CA SER A 150 4.46 -12.74 -14.96
C SER A 150 5.71 -13.12 -14.16
N CYS A 151 6.33 -12.19 -13.44
CA CYS A 151 7.46 -12.49 -12.54
C CYS A 151 7.06 -13.50 -11.46
N LEU A 152 5.91 -13.31 -10.81
CA LEU A 152 5.40 -14.25 -9.80
C LEU A 152 5.15 -15.64 -10.40
N ASN A 153 4.50 -15.70 -11.56
CA ASN A 153 4.21 -16.94 -12.27
C ASN A 153 5.49 -17.71 -12.65
N THR A 154 6.50 -17.01 -13.21
CA THR A 154 7.79 -17.61 -13.56
C THR A 154 8.53 -18.14 -12.34
N LEU A 155 8.38 -17.49 -11.19
CA LEU A 155 8.91 -17.98 -9.91
C LEU A 155 8.03 -19.08 -9.29
N GLY A 156 6.96 -19.55 -9.94
CA GLY A 156 6.10 -20.63 -9.44
C GLY A 156 5.14 -20.18 -8.34
N TYR A 157 4.67 -18.93 -8.40
CA TYR A 157 3.62 -18.40 -7.52
C TYR A 157 2.33 -18.17 -8.29
N SER A 158 1.22 -18.44 -7.62
CA SER A 158 -0.09 -17.93 -7.99
C SER A 158 -0.39 -16.67 -7.17
N ALA A 159 -1.32 -15.84 -7.64
CA ALA A 159 -1.64 -14.58 -6.97
C ALA A 159 -3.14 -14.27 -6.97
N GLU A 160 -3.62 -13.66 -5.89
CA GLU A 160 -4.92 -13.02 -5.78
C GLU A 160 -4.71 -11.51 -5.58
N TRP A 161 -5.59 -10.67 -6.11
CA TRP A 161 -5.58 -9.24 -5.81
C TRP A 161 -6.95 -8.68 -5.53
N ARG A 162 -6.98 -7.58 -4.77
CA ARG A 162 -8.19 -6.82 -4.48
C ARG A 162 -7.88 -5.35 -4.25
N VAL A 163 -8.69 -4.48 -4.86
CA VAL A 163 -8.74 -3.06 -4.54
C VAL A 163 -9.66 -2.89 -3.35
N ILE A 164 -9.10 -2.42 -2.24
CA ILE A 164 -9.76 -2.26 -0.96
C ILE A 164 -9.82 -0.77 -0.63
N ASN A 165 -11.02 -0.27 -0.34
CA ASN A 165 -11.22 1.00 0.32
C ASN A 165 -11.37 0.74 1.83
N ALA A 166 -10.42 1.21 2.64
CA ALA A 166 -10.41 0.80 4.05
C ALA A 166 -11.70 1.15 4.82
N ALA A 167 -12.35 2.27 4.47
CA ALA A 167 -13.63 2.67 5.07
C ALA A 167 -14.80 1.74 4.73
N GLU A 168 -14.78 1.05 3.59
CA GLU A 168 -15.83 0.07 3.23
C GLU A 168 -15.77 -1.17 4.13
N TYR A 169 -14.63 -1.36 4.82
CA TYR A 169 -14.37 -2.45 5.75
C TYR A 169 -14.04 -1.94 7.17
N GLY A 170 -14.71 -0.87 7.60
CA GLY A 170 -14.74 -0.43 8.99
C GLY A 170 -13.67 0.57 9.44
N ALA A 171 -12.72 0.96 8.58
CA ALA A 171 -11.67 1.90 8.98
C ALA A 171 -12.10 3.38 8.88
N ALA A 172 -11.30 4.27 9.49
CA ALA A 172 -11.57 5.70 9.55
C ALA A 172 -11.32 6.47 8.23
N GLN A 173 -10.67 5.85 7.24
CA GLN A 173 -10.20 6.53 6.03
C GLN A 173 -10.74 5.90 4.75
N ARG A 174 -11.26 6.74 3.86
CA ARG A 174 -11.55 6.39 2.46
C ARG A 174 -10.25 6.33 1.66
N ARG A 175 -9.50 5.23 1.84
CA ARG A 175 -8.21 4.97 1.21
C ARG A 175 -8.29 3.73 0.34
N ARG A 176 -8.28 3.93 -0.99
CA ARG A 176 -8.28 2.85 -1.98
C ARG A 176 -6.87 2.40 -2.31
N ARG A 177 -6.60 1.11 -2.15
CA ARG A 177 -5.30 0.46 -2.43
C ARG A 177 -5.51 -0.92 -3.03
N VAL A 178 -4.62 -1.34 -3.92
CA VAL A 178 -4.58 -2.72 -4.38
C VAL A 178 -3.66 -3.50 -3.45
N PHE A 179 -4.17 -4.61 -2.93
CA PHE A 179 -3.37 -5.61 -2.24
C PHE A 179 -3.20 -6.82 -3.17
N ILE A 180 -2.02 -7.43 -3.12
CA ILE A 180 -1.65 -8.61 -3.90
C ILE A 180 -1.19 -9.66 -2.91
N PHE A 181 -1.87 -10.80 -2.87
CA PHE A 181 -1.45 -11.97 -2.10
C PHE A 181 -0.90 -12.99 -3.08
N ALA A 182 0.38 -13.34 -2.95
CA ALA A 182 0.98 -14.39 -3.75
C ALA A 182 1.32 -15.59 -2.85
N TYR A 183 1.21 -16.79 -3.39
CA TYR A 183 1.51 -18.02 -2.67
C TYR A 183 2.22 -18.99 -3.61
N ARG A 184 3.19 -19.72 -3.06
CA ARG A 184 3.99 -20.68 -3.83
C ARG A 184 3.13 -21.90 -4.18
N ASN A 185 3.25 -22.38 -5.42
CA ASN A 185 2.36 -23.40 -5.97
C ASN A 185 2.50 -24.80 -5.34
N ASP A 186 3.48 -25.00 -4.47
CA ASP A 186 3.78 -26.24 -3.72
C ASP A 186 3.34 -26.16 -2.24
N THR A 187 2.61 -25.12 -1.85
CA THR A 187 2.05 -24.98 -0.49
C THR A 187 0.78 -25.80 -0.32
N VAL A 188 0.46 -26.18 0.93
CA VAL A 188 -0.82 -26.86 1.24
C VAL A 188 -2.01 -25.98 0.86
N TYR A 189 -1.88 -24.65 1.01
CA TYR A 189 -2.86 -23.69 0.53
C TYR A 189 -3.11 -23.84 -0.98
N ALA A 190 -2.05 -23.86 -1.79
CA ALA A 190 -2.16 -24.01 -3.25
C ALA A 190 -2.90 -25.29 -3.63
N ASP A 191 -2.59 -26.41 -2.96
CA ASP A 191 -3.28 -27.68 -3.16
C ASP A 191 -4.76 -27.59 -2.74
N SER A 192 -5.05 -26.92 -1.63
CA SER A 192 -6.42 -26.79 -1.10
C SER A 192 -7.36 -25.99 -2.01
N VAL A 193 -6.82 -25.00 -2.74
CA VAL A 193 -7.58 -24.17 -3.68
C VAL A 193 -7.51 -24.70 -5.11
N LYS A 194 -6.79 -25.80 -5.33
CA LYS A 194 -6.41 -26.24 -6.67
C LYS A 194 -7.61 -26.56 -7.55
N GLU A 195 -8.55 -27.31 -6.99
CA GLU A 195 -9.76 -27.82 -7.64
C GLU A 195 -10.97 -26.87 -7.49
N MET A 196 -10.80 -25.74 -6.80
CA MET A 196 -11.83 -24.72 -6.70
C MET A 196 -11.89 -23.90 -7.98
N ASP A 197 -13.10 -23.60 -8.44
CA ASP A 197 -13.29 -22.72 -9.58
C ASP A 197 -12.91 -21.26 -9.23
N GLU A 198 -12.52 -20.52 -10.26
CA GLU A 198 -11.96 -19.18 -10.10
C GLU A 198 -12.98 -18.17 -9.56
N LEU A 199 -14.27 -18.39 -9.84
CA LEU A 199 -15.34 -17.52 -9.38
C LEU A 199 -15.57 -17.70 -7.88
N SER A 200 -15.54 -18.94 -7.38
CA SER A 200 -15.60 -19.25 -5.94
C SER A 200 -14.43 -18.64 -5.18
N LEU A 201 -13.22 -18.69 -5.75
CA LEU A 201 -12.05 -18.05 -5.13
C LEU A 201 -12.18 -16.52 -5.06
N ILE A 202 -12.75 -15.88 -6.09
CA ILE A 202 -13.03 -14.44 -6.05
C ILE A 202 -14.16 -14.10 -5.07
N ASN A 203 -15.20 -14.93 -4.96
CA ASN A 203 -16.39 -14.64 -4.17
C ASN A 203 -16.22 -14.94 -2.67
N SER A 204 -15.73 -16.13 -2.31
CA SER A 204 -15.82 -16.64 -0.94
C SER A 204 -14.58 -17.36 -0.43
N ASP A 205 -13.86 -18.09 -1.29
CA ASP A 205 -12.92 -19.11 -0.82
C ASP A 205 -11.46 -18.68 -0.84
N GLY A 206 -11.10 -17.71 -1.69
CA GLY A 206 -9.77 -17.15 -1.76
C GLY A 206 -9.39 -16.36 -0.50
N PHE A 207 -8.09 -16.14 -0.33
CA PHE A 207 -7.55 -15.34 0.76
C PHE A 207 -8.14 -13.92 0.77
N MET A 208 -8.22 -13.29 -0.42
CA MET A 208 -8.77 -11.95 -0.55
C MET A 208 -10.28 -11.92 -0.28
N ALA A 209 -11.01 -12.97 -0.66
CA ALA A 209 -12.44 -13.09 -0.41
C ALA A 209 -12.75 -13.25 1.08
N LYS A 210 -12.03 -14.13 1.76
CA LYS A 210 -12.13 -14.33 3.22
C LYS A 210 -11.72 -13.08 4.01
N SER A 211 -10.74 -12.34 3.50
CA SER A 211 -10.25 -11.11 4.13
C SER A 211 -11.16 -9.92 3.84
N PHE A 212 -11.85 -9.86 2.71
CA PHE A 212 -12.61 -8.68 2.29
C PHE A 212 -13.87 -9.11 1.53
N PRO A 213 -14.96 -9.47 2.24
CA PRO A 213 -16.16 -10.00 1.62
C PRO A 213 -16.78 -9.03 0.60
N ILE A 214 -17.35 -9.59 -0.47
CA ILE A 214 -17.97 -8.85 -1.57
C ILE A 214 -19.38 -9.36 -1.84
N GLU A 215 -20.19 -8.56 -2.50
CA GLU A 215 -21.38 -9.05 -3.18
C GLU A 215 -20.96 -10.04 -4.28
N GLN A 216 -21.76 -11.11 -4.43
CA GLN A 216 -21.44 -12.20 -5.34
C GLN A 216 -21.36 -11.71 -6.79
N VAL A 217 -20.28 -12.08 -7.48
CA VAL A 217 -20.14 -11.89 -8.93
C VAL A 217 -20.44 -13.20 -9.66
N GLU A 218 -21.06 -13.07 -10.84
CA GLU A 218 -21.53 -14.22 -11.64
C GLU A 218 -20.59 -14.61 -12.79
N ASN A 219 -19.64 -13.74 -13.12
CA ASN A 219 -18.70 -13.96 -14.22
C ASN A 219 -17.32 -13.40 -13.91
N CYS A 220 -16.35 -13.73 -14.76
CA CYS A 220 -15.04 -13.10 -14.76
C CYS A 220 -14.58 -12.85 -16.20
N PHE A 221 -13.73 -11.83 -16.36
CA PHE A 221 -12.97 -11.60 -17.57
C PHE A 221 -11.69 -12.43 -17.51
N GLU A 222 -11.35 -13.07 -18.62
CA GLU A 222 -10.19 -13.93 -18.73
C GLU A 222 -9.06 -13.27 -19.52
N GLY A 223 -7.83 -13.61 -19.16
CA GLY A 223 -6.62 -13.20 -19.87
C GLY A 223 -5.51 -14.24 -19.72
N THR A 224 -4.42 -14.07 -20.44
CA THR A 224 -3.26 -14.97 -20.35
C THR A 224 -1.98 -14.15 -20.43
N LEU A 225 -1.08 -14.41 -19.50
CA LEU A 225 0.25 -13.84 -19.48
C LEU A 225 1.08 -14.44 -20.62
N MET A 226 1.95 -13.62 -21.20
CA MET A 226 2.96 -14.08 -22.14
C MET A 226 4.13 -14.70 -21.37
N ASN A 227 4.74 -15.75 -21.92
CA ASN A 227 5.83 -16.47 -21.26
C ASN A 227 7.15 -15.68 -21.24
N ASP A 228 7.34 -14.78 -22.20
CA ASP A 228 8.55 -13.96 -22.32
C ASP A 228 8.34 -12.55 -21.76
N LEU A 229 9.28 -12.11 -20.91
CA LEU A 229 9.19 -10.83 -20.20
C LEU A 229 9.40 -9.63 -21.13
N LEU A 230 10.19 -9.78 -22.20
CA LEU A 230 10.38 -8.73 -23.19
C LEU A 230 9.10 -8.56 -24.01
N GLU A 231 8.46 -9.66 -24.43
CA GLU A 231 7.15 -9.62 -25.08
C GLU A 231 6.06 -9.04 -24.17
N MET A 232 6.05 -9.39 -22.88
CA MET A 232 5.18 -8.75 -21.89
C MET A 232 5.37 -7.24 -21.89
N THR A 233 6.63 -6.77 -21.95
CA THR A 233 6.94 -5.35 -21.92
C THR A 233 6.44 -4.64 -23.18
N ASP A 234 6.66 -5.23 -24.34
CA ASP A 234 6.43 -4.57 -25.63
C ASP A 234 4.99 -4.67 -26.10
N LYS A 235 4.28 -5.76 -25.76
CA LYS A 235 3.00 -6.11 -26.38
C LYS A 235 1.84 -6.29 -25.41
N PHE A 236 2.09 -6.68 -24.15
CA PHE A 236 0.99 -7.04 -23.25
C PHE A 236 0.14 -5.82 -22.87
N SER A 237 -1.17 -5.97 -23.00
CA SER A 237 -2.16 -4.98 -22.61
C SER A 237 -3.40 -5.72 -22.14
N PHE A 238 -3.89 -5.38 -20.95
CA PHE A 238 -5.03 -6.06 -20.34
C PHE A 238 -5.77 -5.12 -19.38
N ASP A 239 -7.10 -5.20 -19.36
CA ASP A 239 -7.92 -4.37 -18.49
C ASP A 239 -8.26 -5.08 -17.17
N PHE A 240 -7.27 -5.11 -16.27
CA PHE A 240 -7.47 -5.63 -14.92
C PHE A 240 -8.58 -4.89 -14.17
N LYS A 241 -9.43 -5.66 -13.48
CA LYS A 241 -10.55 -5.14 -12.68
C LYS A 241 -10.19 -5.14 -11.19
N SER A 242 -11.10 -4.63 -10.35
CA SER A 242 -10.82 -4.40 -8.93
C SER A 242 -10.54 -5.66 -8.11
N ALA A 243 -10.93 -6.85 -8.56
CA ALA A 243 -10.49 -8.11 -7.95
C ALA A 243 -10.14 -9.15 -9.02
N GLY A 244 -9.31 -10.11 -8.65
CA GLY A 244 -9.02 -11.24 -9.52
C GLY A 244 -7.96 -12.16 -8.97
N LEU A 245 -7.62 -13.17 -9.76
CA LEU A 245 -6.55 -14.12 -9.49
C LEU A 245 -5.77 -14.47 -10.75
N MET A 246 -4.54 -14.92 -10.55
CA MET A 246 -3.65 -15.45 -11.56
C MET A 246 -3.16 -16.83 -11.10
N ARG A 247 -3.35 -17.84 -11.96
CA ARG A 247 -2.88 -19.22 -11.74
C ARG A 247 -2.39 -19.79 -13.07
N ASN A 248 -1.20 -20.38 -13.07
CA ASN A 248 -0.58 -21.01 -14.25
C ASN A 248 -0.61 -20.10 -15.50
N GLY A 249 -0.28 -18.82 -15.33
CA GLY A 249 -0.28 -17.82 -16.39
C GLY A 249 -1.66 -17.35 -16.85
N LYS A 250 -2.76 -17.95 -16.38
CA LYS A 250 -4.13 -17.51 -16.69
C LYS A 250 -4.62 -16.48 -15.67
N ILE A 251 -5.34 -15.49 -16.15
CA ILE A 251 -5.84 -14.34 -15.39
C ILE A 251 -7.36 -14.40 -15.38
N TYR A 252 -7.97 -14.22 -14.22
CA TYR A 252 -9.43 -14.13 -14.04
C TYR A 252 -9.73 -12.91 -13.18
N THR A 253 -10.61 -12.01 -13.64
CA THR A 253 -10.83 -10.73 -12.96
C THR A 253 -12.24 -10.20 -13.11
N ASN A 254 -12.77 -9.53 -12.10
CA ASN A 254 -14.01 -8.76 -12.22
C ASN A 254 -14.01 -7.51 -11.32
N ASN A 255 -14.86 -6.55 -11.63
CA ASN A 255 -15.17 -5.47 -10.69
C ASN A 255 -16.08 -6.05 -9.61
N VAL A 256 -15.78 -5.72 -8.36
CA VAL A 256 -16.50 -6.21 -7.20
C VAL A 256 -17.07 -5.06 -6.39
N VAL A 257 -18.20 -5.31 -5.74
CA VAL A 257 -18.83 -4.42 -4.76
C VAL A 257 -18.56 -4.99 -3.37
N PRO A 258 -17.98 -4.23 -2.43
CA PRO A 258 -17.71 -4.72 -1.08
C PRO A 258 -19.00 -4.94 -0.28
N VAL A 259 -19.00 -5.91 0.62
CA VAL A 259 -20.01 -5.96 1.70
C VAL A 259 -19.65 -4.88 2.71
N MET A 260 -20.47 -3.83 2.76
CA MET A 260 -20.20 -2.63 3.56
C MET A 260 -20.23 -2.92 5.06
N GLU A 261 -19.15 -2.58 5.75
CA GLU A 261 -19.10 -2.49 7.21
C GLU A 261 -19.27 -1.02 7.67
N THR A 262 -19.70 -0.82 8.92
CA THR A 262 -19.82 0.54 9.49
C THR A 262 -18.43 1.17 9.66
N PRO A 263 -18.11 2.27 8.97
CA PRO A 263 -16.82 2.94 9.13
C PRO A 263 -16.71 3.69 10.45
N ILE A 264 -15.49 3.83 10.95
CA ILE A 264 -15.18 4.87 11.95
C ILE A 264 -15.32 6.25 11.29
N LEU A 265 -16.03 7.17 11.93
CA LEU A 265 -16.25 8.49 11.36
C LEU A 265 -15.07 9.41 11.66
N LEU A 266 -14.87 10.44 10.83
CA LEU A 266 -13.80 11.40 11.05
C LEU A 266 -13.97 12.09 12.42
N GLY A 267 -15.21 12.39 12.83
CA GLY A 267 -15.50 12.99 14.13
C GLY A 267 -15.03 12.13 15.32
N ASP A 268 -15.06 10.80 15.19
CA ASP A 268 -14.73 9.88 16.29
C ASP A 268 -13.22 9.85 16.60
N ILE A 269 -12.38 10.26 15.66
CA ILE A 269 -10.92 10.27 15.83
C ILE A 269 -10.37 11.64 16.22
N LEU A 270 -11.19 12.70 16.19
CA LEU A 270 -10.74 14.07 16.46
C LEU A 270 -10.43 14.29 17.95
N GLN A 271 -9.40 15.08 18.20
CA GLN A 271 -9.12 15.70 19.49
C GLN A 271 -9.90 17.01 19.63
N SER A 272 -10.24 17.40 20.86
CA SER A 272 -10.87 18.69 21.17
C SER A 272 -9.87 19.65 21.80
N ASN A 273 -10.02 20.96 21.55
CA ASN A 273 -9.21 22.01 22.19
C ASN A 273 -7.70 21.81 22.00
N VAL A 274 -7.29 21.59 20.75
CA VAL A 274 -5.87 21.36 20.40
C VAL A 274 -5.03 22.63 20.52
N ASP A 275 -3.71 22.50 20.34
CA ASP A 275 -2.78 23.64 20.36
C ASP A 275 -3.14 24.73 19.34
N GLU A 276 -2.93 26.00 19.73
CA GLU A 276 -3.33 27.17 18.95
C GLU A 276 -2.71 27.18 17.53
N SER A 277 -1.52 26.57 17.37
CA SER A 277 -0.81 26.51 16.09
C SER A 277 -1.53 25.74 14.98
N PHE A 278 -2.52 24.89 15.31
CA PHE A 278 -3.31 24.15 14.32
C PHE A 278 -4.52 24.92 13.79
N TYR A 279 -4.98 25.95 14.51
CA TYR A 279 -6.15 26.73 14.08
C TYR A 279 -5.84 27.59 12.86
N ILE A 280 -6.81 27.67 11.96
CA ILE A 280 -6.70 28.49 10.76
C ILE A 280 -6.90 29.94 11.15
N THR A 281 -5.90 30.77 10.86
CA THR A 281 -5.98 32.22 11.05
C THR A 281 -6.83 32.87 9.96
N ASN A 282 -7.44 34.02 10.28
CA ASN A 282 -8.26 34.79 9.34
C ASN A 282 -7.51 35.14 8.05
N GLU A 283 -6.20 35.42 8.14
CA GLU A 283 -5.34 35.73 6.99
C GLU A 283 -5.23 34.57 5.98
N LYS A 284 -5.27 33.32 6.46
CA LYS A 284 -5.16 32.12 5.61
C LYS A 284 -6.51 31.67 5.06
N MET A 285 -7.61 32.20 5.58
CA MET A 285 -8.98 31.76 5.27
C MET A 285 -9.27 31.92 3.77
N SER A 286 -9.00 33.08 3.17
CA SER A 286 -9.22 33.32 1.73
C SER A 286 -8.53 32.27 0.83
N LYS A 287 -7.30 31.88 1.19
CA LYS A 287 -6.53 30.87 0.46
C LYS A 287 -7.14 29.48 0.60
N TRP A 288 -7.60 29.10 1.79
CA TRP A 288 -8.31 27.84 2.01
C TRP A 288 -9.60 27.75 1.20
N THR A 289 -10.44 28.80 1.26
CA THR A 289 -11.69 28.87 0.49
C THR A 289 -11.42 28.73 -1.01
N TYR A 290 -10.40 29.42 -1.53
CA TYR A 290 -10.02 29.31 -2.94
C TYR A 290 -9.54 27.90 -3.32
N LEU A 291 -8.70 27.27 -2.49
CA LEU A 291 -8.16 25.94 -2.79
C LEU A 291 -9.21 24.83 -2.73
N LYS A 292 -10.17 24.96 -1.82
CA LYS A 292 -11.27 24.00 -1.60
C LYS A 292 -12.44 24.24 -2.54
N GLY A 293 -12.63 25.47 -3.00
CA GLY A 293 -13.67 25.85 -3.94
C GLY A 293 -13.48 25.28 -5.34
N ALA A 294 -14.57 25.30 -6.12
CA ALA A 294 -14.54 24.95 -7.53
C ALA A 294 -13.76 26.01 -8.33
N LYS A 295 -13.05 25.58 -9.37
CA LYS A 295 -12.33 26.51 -10.26
C LYS A 295 -12.31 25.99 -11.70
N LYS A 296 -12.41 26.92 -12.64
CA LYS A 296 -12.19 26.71 -14.07
C LYS A 296 -11.13 27.70 -14.54
N ILE A 297 -9.98 27.20 -14.98
CA ILE A 297 -8.82 28.00 -15.35
C ILE A 297 -8.36 27.56 -16.73
N ASN A 298 -8.27 28.50 -17.67
CA ASN A 298 -7.67 28.24 -18.96
C ASN A 298 -6.15 28.03 -18.76
N ARG A 299 -5.63 26.90 -19.23
CA ARG A 299 -4.22 26.54 -19.14
C ARG A 299 -3.70 26.16 -20.52
N VAL A 300 -2.40 26.35 -20.72
CA VAL A 300 -1.70 25.90 -21.90
C VAL A 300 -0.82 24.71 -21.50
N SER A 301 -0.90 23.61 -22.24
CA SER A 301 -0.03 22.45 -22.02
C SER A 301 1.43 22.81 -22.36
N LYS A 302 2.38 21.97 -21.94
CA LYS A 302 3.79 22.12 -22.36
C LYS A 302 3.98 22.06 -23.88
N THR A 303 3.02 21.49 -24.61
CA THR A 303 3.01 21.37 -26.07
C THR A 303 2.24 22.50 -26.77
N GLY A 304 1.78 23.52 -26.02
CA GLY A 304 1.08 24.69 -26.57
C GLY A 304 -0.43 24.52 -26.74
N HIS A 305 -1.02 23.39 -26.35
CA HIS A 305 -2.47 23.17 -26.48
C HIS A 305 -3.24 23.86 -25.34
N GLU A 306 -4.19 24.72 -25.70
CA GLU A 306 -5.10 25.35 -24.73
C GLU A 306 -6.16 24.35 -24.25
N TYR A 307 -6.34 24.26 -22.93
CA TYR A 307 -7.38 23.44 -22.32
C TYR A 307 -7.93 24.13 -21.08
N VAL A 308 -9.18 23.83 -20.74
CA VAL A 308 -9.80 24.31 -19.51
C VAL A 308 -9.48 23.32 -18.40
N PHE A 309 -8.64 23.72 -17.45
CA PHE A 309 -8.49 23.01 -16.19
C PHE A 309 -9.73 23.28 -15.32
N SER A 310 -10.58 22.27 -15.18
CA SER A 310 -11.77 22.32 -14.31
C SER A 310 -11.57 21.43 -13.09
N GLU A 311 -11.88 21.96 -11.91
CA GLU A 311 -11.80 21.24 -10.64
C GLU A 311 -13.04 21.56 -9.80
N GLY A 312 -13.72 20.52 -9.30
CA GLY A 312 -14.91 20.67 -8.45
C GLY A 312 -14.56 21.01 -6.99
N PRO A 313 -15.54 21.47 -6.21
CA PRO A 313 -15.32 21.81 -4.81
C PRO A 313 -15.06 20.55 -3.95
N ILE A 314 -14.36 20.72 -2.84
CA ILE A 314 -14.24 19.72 -1.75
C ILE A 314 -14.94 20.30 -0.51
N ALA A 315 -15.52 19.43 0.31
CA ALA A 315 -16.05 19.80 1.61
C ALA A 315 -15.03 20.64 2.41
N PHE A 316 -15.50 21.75 2.95
CA PHE A 316 -14.70 22.66 3.76
C PHE A 316 -15.61 23.28 4.84
N PRO A 317 -15.49 22.87 6.11
CA PRO A 317 -14.62 21.81 6.60
C PRO A 317 -14.99 20.41 6.06
N ASP A 318 -14.05 19.48 6.17
CA ASP A 318 -14.28 18.05 6.09
C ASP A 318 -15.35 17.64 7.11
N SER A 319 -16.28 16.80 6.66
CA SER A 319 -17.45 16.42 7.44
C SER A 319 -17.12 15.41 8.54
N TRP A 320 -17.65 15.61 9.74
CA TRP A 320 -17.48 14.68 10.86
C TRP A 320 -18.25 13.37 10.67
N ASP A 321 -19.38 13.41 9.97
CA ASP A 321 -20.31 12.30 9.76
C ASP A 321 -19.86 11.27 8.71
N LYS A 322 -18.63 11.41 8.20
CA LYS A 322 -18.07 10.54 7.17
C LYS A 322 -16.65 10.15 7.54
N PRO A 323 -16.17 8.98 7.09
CA PRO A 323 -14.75 8.66 7.16
C PRO A 323 -13.90 9.70 6.41
N GLY A 324 -12.70 9.95 6.93
CA GLY A 324 -11.75 10.89 6.37
C GLY A 324 -11.39 10.57 4.91
N ARG A 325 -10.94 11.57 4.15
CA ARG A 325 -10.47 11.34 2.77
C ARG A 325 -9.08 10.67 2.83
N THR A 326 -8.61 10.18 1.69
CA THR A 326 -7.22 9.69 1.60
C THR A 326 -6.25 10.79 2.04
N MET A 327 -5.46 10.52 3.08
CA MET A 327 -4.36 11.38 3.49
C MET A 327 -3.17 11.21 2.54
N LEU A 328 -2.57 12.33 2.14
CA LEU A 328 -1.40 12.38 1.27
C LEU A 328 -0.16 12.83 2.05
N THR A 329 1.03 12.56 1.52
CA THR A 329 2.31 13.01 2.13
C THR A 329 2.46 14.53 2.22
N SER A 330 1.61 15.27 1.52
CA SER A 330 1.58 16.74 1.53
C SER A 330 0.65 17.33 2.61
N GLU A 331 0.06 16.50 3.47
CA GLU A 331 -0.92 16.89 4.50
C GLU A 331 -0.44 18.08 5.37
N SER A 332 0.86 18.18 5.64
CA SER A 332 1.42 19.29 6.44
C SER A 332 1.42 20.65 5.73
N THR A 333 1.08 20.71 4.45
CA THR A 333 1.16 21.92 3.63
C THR A 333 -0.23 22.49 3.36
N LEU A 334 -0.31 23.79 3.07
CA LEU A 334 -1.58 24.44 2.72
C LEU A 334 -1.90 24.11 1.25
N ASN A 335 -2.67 23.04 1.04
CA ASN A 335 -3.09 22.59 -0.29
C ASN A 335 -4.55 22.09 -0.27
N ARG A 336 -5.09 21.76 -1.44
CA ARG A 336 -6.47 21.33 -1.61
C ARG A 336 -6.80 20.03 -0.86
N SER A 337 -5.87 19.07 -0.86
CA SER A 337 -6.07 17.75 -0.24
C SER A 337 -5.96 17.76 1.29
N THR A 338 -5.26 18.72 1.88
CA THR A 338 -5.10 18.82 3.34
C THR A 338 -6.44 18.91 4.05
N HIS A 339 -6.64 18.08 5.06
CA HIS A 339 -7.86 18.05 5.85
C HIS A 339 -8.00 19.31 6.70
N VAL A 340 -9.21 19.83 6.73
CA VAL A 340 -9.60 20.91 7.63
C VAL A 340 -10.89 20.51 8.31
N VAL A 341 -10.90 20.52 9.63
CA VAL A 341 -12.06 20.14 10.43
C VAL A 341 -12.49 21.30 11.31
N SER A 342 -13.75 21.29 11.73
CA SER A 342 -14.15 22.05 12.91
C SER A 342 -13.62 21.31 14.14
N ASP A 343 -13.12 22.03 15.12
CA ASP A 343 -12.69 21.49 16.40
C ASP A 343 -13.91 21.13 17.27
N PRO A 344 -14.01 19.91 17.83
CA PRO A 344 -15.16 19.51 18.64
C PRO A 344 -15.41 20.36 19.89
N GLY A 345 -14.37 20.95 20.48
CA GLY A 345 -14.50 21.74 21.71
C GLY A 345 -14.81 23.22 21.44
N THR A 346 -14.17 23.81 20.45
CA THR A 346 -14.25 25.26 20.19
C THR A 346 -15.10 25.65 18.98
N GLY A 347 -15.41 24.69 18.08
CA GLY A 347 -16.07 24.95 16.80
C GLY A 347 -15.19 25.63 15.74
N ARG A 348 -13.98 26.08 16.11
CA ARG A 348 -13.04 26.79 15.22
C ARG A 348 -12.47 25.84 14.17
N LEU A 349 -12.16 26.38 12.99
CA LEU A 349 -11.54 25.59 11.92
C LEU A 349 -10.05 25.38 12.16
N ARG A 350 -9.57 24.15 11.96
CA ARG A 350 -8.17 23.76 12.13
C ARG A 350 -7.77 22.63 11.18
N THR A 351 -6.47 22.43 10.99
CA THR A 351 -5.97 21.20 10.36
C THR A 351 -5.98 20.03 11.34
N LEU A 352 -5.79 18.82 10.83
CA LEU A 352 -5.57 17.66 11.68
C LEU A 352 -4.26 17.79 12.48
N THR A 353 -4.21 17.17 13.65
CA THR A 353 -2.99 16.99 14.44
C THR A 353 -2.23 15.73 13.98
N PRO A 354 -0.95 15.55 14.36
CA PRO A 354 -0.24 14.29 14.11
C PRO A 354 -0.91 13.06 14.72
N ILE A 355 -1.49 13.19 15.92
CA ILE A 355 -2.22 12.10 16.59
C ILE A 355 -3.47 11.71 15.78
N GLU A 356 -4.24 12.70 15.30
CA GLU A 356 -5.39 12.43 14.45
C GLU A 356 -4.99 11.78 13.11
N ALA A 357 -3.81 12.13 12.58
CA ALA A 357 -3.26 11.48 11.39
C ALA A 357 -2.88 10.01 11.63
N GLU A 358 -2.32 9.69 12.80
CA GLU A 358 -2.03 8.33 13.25
C GLU A 358 -3.31 7.51 13.39
N ARG A 359 -4.28 8.03 14.13
CA ARG A 359 -5.62 7.40 14.29
C ARG A 359 -6.32 7.18 12.96
N LEU A 360 -6.21 8.12 12.01
CA LEU A 360 -6.81 7.99 10.69
C LEU A 360 -6.25 6.80 9.88
N GLN A 361 -4.99 6.42 10.13
CA GLN A 361 -4.35 5.23 9.55
C GLN A 361 -4.47 3.99 10.46
N GLY A 362 -5.07 4.15 11.64
CA GLY A 362 -5.26 3.11 12.65
C GLY A 362 -4.00 2.79 13.45
N PHE A 363 -3.03 3.70 13.56
CA PHE A 363 -1.91 3.60 14.51
C PHE A 363 -2.34 4.08 15.89
N ASP A 364 -1.57 3.70 16.91
CA ASP A 364 -1.74 4.23 18.27
C ASP A 364 -1.29 5.70 18.36
N ASP A 365 -1.79 6.41 19.37
CA ASP A 365 -1.41 7.79 19.61
C ASP A 365 0.10 7.91 19.84
N ASP A 366 0.70 8.94 19.25
CA ASP A 366 2.13 9.24 19.33
C ASP A 366 3.06 8.18 18.74
N TRP A 367 2.52 7.31 17.88
CA TRP A 367 3.31 6.32 17.15
C TRP A 367 4.54 6.93 16.44
N THR A 368 4.38 8.09 15.82
CA THR A 368 5.47 8.79 15.10
C THR A 368 6.18 9.84 15.94
N ASN A 369 5.90 9.93 17.25
CA ASN A 369 6.56 10.88 18.15
C ASN A 369 7.96 10.40 18.59
N SER A 370 8.83 10.12 17.63
CA SER A 370 10.20 9.65 17.84
C SER A 370 11.25 10.77 17.90
N GLY A 371 10.82 12.00 18.26
CA GLY A 371 11.57 13.22 17.99
C GLY A 371 11.41 13.74 16.54
N MET A 372 10.52 13.10 15.78
CA MET A 372 10.17 13.46 14.40
C MET A 372 9.39 14.79 14.35
N PRO A 373 9.79 15.77 13.52
CA PRO A 373 9.01 16.99 13.32
C PRO A 373 7.62 16.70 12.75
N ASN A 374 6.60 17.48 13.13
CA ASN A 374 5.21 17.29 12.66
C ASN A 374 5.09 17.13 11.14
N ARG A 375 5.86 17.91 10.37
CA ARG A 375 5.90 17.78 8.91
C ARG A 375 6.25 16.36 8.45
N MET A 376 7.22 15.73 9.10
CA MET A 376 7.63 14.36 8.80
C MET A 376 6.64 13.33 9.35
N ARG A 377 6.02 13.58 10.52
CA ARG A 377 4.93 12.73 11.06
C ARG A 377 3.80 12.60 10.04
N PHE A 378 3.33 13.72 9.48
CA PHE A 378 2.34 13.75 8.40
C PHE A 378 2.83 13.09 7.11
N PHE A 379 4.10 13.28 6.73
CA PHE A 379 4.68 12.62 5.56
C PHE A 379 4.65 11.10 5.70
N CYS A 380 5.08 10.57 6.85
CA CYS A 380 5.03 9.15 7.18
C CYS A 380 3.60 8.62 7.17
N MET A 381 2.64 9.31 7.80
CA MET A 381 1.23 8.91 7.79
C MET A 381 0.58 8.98 6.41
N GLY A 382 1.01 9.87 5.53
CA GLY A 382 0.58 9.88 4.13
C GLY A 382 1.02 8.65 3.33
N ASN A 383 2.22 8.14 3.62
CA ASN A 383 2.78 6.92 3.03
C ASN A 383 2.32 5.63 3.72
N ALA A 384 1.86 5.71 4.97
CA ALA A 384 1.49 4.55 5.76
C ALA A 384 0.31 3.75 5.16
N LEU A 385 0.23 2.51 5.63
CA LEU A 385 -0.87 1.57 5.41
C LEU A 385 -2.00 1.84 6.41
N VAL A 386 -3.19 1.29 6.15
CA VAL A 386 -4.27 1.29 7.13
C VAL A 386 -4.19 0.00 7.94
N VAL A 387 -3.68 0.10 9.17
CA VAL A 387 -3.30 -1.04 10.03
C VAL A 387 -4.43 -2.07 10.24
N PRO A 388 -5.71 -1.67 10.43
CA PRO A 388 -6.81 -2.63 10.53
C PRO A 388 -6.95 -3.55 9.31
N MET A 389 -6.62 -3.09 8.10
CA MET A 389 -6.69 -3.94 6.89
C MET A 389 -5.62 -5.04 6.94
N ILE A 390 -4.43 -4.71 7.43
CA ILE A 390 -3.36 -5.69 7.63
C ILE A 390 -3.73 -6.69 8.72
N THR A 391 -4.25 -6.21 9.84
CA THR A 391 -4.68 -7.05 10.96
C THR A 391 -5.73 -8.07 10.52
N ARG A 392 -6.66 -7.66 9.66
CA ARG A 392 -7.67 -8.55 9.09
C ARG A 392 -7.05 -9.65 8.22
N MET A 393 -6.13 -9.29 7.32
CA MET A 393 -5.39 -10.23 6.48
C MET A 393 -4.55 -11.21 7.30
N ALA A 394 -3.88 -10.73 8.36
CA ALA A 394 -3.08 -11.56 9.26
C ALA A 394 -3.91 -12.68 9.90
N LYS A 395 -5.11 -12.35 10.41
CA LYS A 395 -6.05 -13.34 10.99
C LYS A 395 -6.52 -14.41 10.01
N VAL A 396 -6.62 -14.08 8.72
CA VAL A 396 -6.95 -15.07 7.67
C VAL A 396 -5.73 -15.92 7.37
N LEU A 397 -4.55 -15.31 7.25
CA LEU A 397 -3.30 -16.03 6.99
C LEU A 397 -2.94 -16.99 8.11
N ASP A 398 -3.24 -16.66 9.37
CA ASP A 398 -3.05 -17.58 10.51
C ASP A 398 -3.70 -18.93 10.28
N LYS A 399 -4.97 -18.93 9.83
CA LYS A 399 -5.71 -20.16 9.55
C LYS A 399 -5.13 -20.95 8.37
N ILE A 400 -4.42 -20.28 7.47
CA ILE A 400 -3.70 -20.92 6.36
C ILE A 400 -2.42 -21.56 6.90
N ILE A 401 -1.60 -20.80 7.64
CA ILE A 401 -0.33 -21.29 8.20
C ILE A 401 -0.52 -22.45 9.17
N ASP A 402 -1.60 -22.45 9.96
CA ASP A 402 -1.91 -23.55 10.89
C ASP A 402 -2.16 -24.89 10.15
N LYS A 403 -2.49 -24.84 8.85
CA LYS A 403 -2.67 -26.02 7.98
C LYS A 403 -1.40 -26.38 7.19
N GLU A 404 -0.39 -25.52 7.19
CA GLU A 404 0.95 -25.77 6.59
C GLU A 404 1.89 -26.48 7.58
N GLN A 405 1.35 -27.11 8.64
CA GLN A 405 2.11 -27.78 9.69
C GLN A 405 2.63 -29.15 9.27
#